data_AF-A0A075TLG2-F1
#
_entry.id   AF-A0A075TLG2-F1
#
_cell.length_a   1.000
_cell.length_b   1.000
_cell.length_c   1.000
_cell.angle_alpha   90.00
_cell.angle_beta   90.00
_cell.angle_gamma   90.00
#
_symmetry.space_group_name_H-M   'P 1'
#
loop_
_entity.id
_entity.type
_entity.pdbx_description
1 polymer ?
#
loop_
_entity_poly.entity_id
_entity_poly.type
_entity_poly.pdbx_seq_one_letter_code
_entity_poly.pdbx_strand_id
1 'polypeptide(L)'
;FGPPIRLEISDDMDAVTLDLLMRELDITEQEVFTLPSPLDLGGLFDLAKLDRPALHYPNNVPTTAVALKPAEDNSRADIFRSIAQQDILLHHPYESFTTSVQAFLEQAAADPHVLAIKQTLYRTSGDSPIVEALIDAAEAGKQVLALVEIKARFDEQANITWARKLEKAGVHVVYGVAGLKTHCKLAL
;
A
#
# COMPACT_ATOMS: atom_id res chain seq x y z
N PHE A 1 -10.66 -13.90 17.77
CA PHE A 1 -11.59 -13.87 16.63
C PHE A 1 -13.00 -13.68 17.18
N GLY A 2 -13.81 -12.83 16.54
CA GLY A 2 -15.23 -12.67 16.92
C GLY A 2 -16.07 -13.83 16.39
N PRO A 3 -17.33 -13.96 16.84
CA PRO A 3 -18.25 -14.98 16.31
C PRO A 3 -18.47 -14.79 14.80
N PRO A 4 -18.68 -15.88 14.04
CA PRO A 4 -18.97 -15.78 12.62
C PRO A 4 -20.29 -15.02 12.41
N ILE A 5 -20.27 -14.07 11.47
CA ILE A 5 -21.43 -13.20 11.17
C ILE A 5 -22.21 -13.68 9.94
N ARG A 6 -21.66 -14.65 9.19
CA ARG A 6 -22.22 -15.15 7.95
C ARG A 6 -21.58 -16.49 7.56
N LEU A 7 -22.40 -17.47 7.24
CA LEU A 7 -22.03 -18.73 6.59
C LEU A 7 -22.67 -18.75 5.20
N GLU A 8 -21.85 -18.77 4.15
CA GLU A 8 -22.31 -18.98 2.78
C GLU A 8 -22.21 -20.47 2.44
N ILE A 9 -23.29 -21.04 1.91
CA ILE A 9 -23.36 -22.45 1.50
C ILE A 9 -23.83 -22.55 0.06
N SER A 10 -23.39 -23.61 -0.63
CA SER A 10 -23.91 -23.95 -1.95
C SER A 10 -25.32 -24.55 -1.84
N ASP A 11 -26.03 -24.56 -2.97
CA ASP A 11 -27.37 -25.13 -3.09
C ASP A 11 -27.42 -26.67 -2.98
N ASP A 12 -26.27 -27.34 -3.06
CA ASP A 12 -26.10 -28.79 -2.88
C ASP A 12 -25.61 -29.19 -1.47
N MET A 13 -25.53 -28.25 -0.52
CA MET A 13 -25.14 -28.52 0.88
C MET A 13 -26.11 -29.49 1.56
N ASP A 14 -25.58 -30.55 2.18
CA ASP A 14 -26.39 -31.51 2.92
C ASP A 14 -26.73 -31.00 4.33
N ALA A 15 -27.93 -31.36 4.80
CA ALA A 15 -28.44 -30.89 6.10
C ALA A 15 -27.59 -31.36 7.29
N VAL A 16 -26.97 -32.54 7.22
CA VAL A 16 -26.18 -33.09 8.32
C VAL A 16 -24.89 -32.28 8.50
N THR A 17 -24.23 -31.94 7.40
CA THR A 17 -23.05 -31.07 7.41
C THR A 17 -23.41 -29.64 7.81
N LEU A 18 -24.54 -29.10 7.33
CA LEU A 18 -25.00 -27.78 7.72
C LEU A 18 -25.27 -27.70 9.23
N ASP A 19 -26.01 -28.64 9.80
CA ASP A 19 -26.30 -28.69 11.24
C ASP A 19 -25.01 -28.81 12.07
N LEU A 20 -24.05 -29.63 11.60
CA LEU A 20 -22.75 -29.73 12.23
C LEU A 20 -22.01 -28.39 12.22
N LEU A 21 -21.92 -27.72 11.06
CA LEU A 21 -21.27 -26.42 10.95
C LEU A 21 -21.94 -25.37 11.81
N MET A 22 -23.28 -25.32 11.82
CA MET A 22 -24.03 -24.38 12.66
C MET A 22 -23.76 -24.58 14.14
N ARG A 23 -23.70 -25.85 14.61
CA ARG A 23 -23.38 -26.18 16.00
C ARG A 23 -21.94 -25.83 16.37
N GLU A 24 -20.96 -26.23 15.55
CA GLU A 24 -19.54 -26.03 15.86
C GLU A 24 -19.13 -24.55 15.74
N LEU A 25 -19.80 -23.77 14.88
CA LEU A 25 -19.57 -22.34 14.71
C LEU A 25 -20.44 -21.47 15.64
N ASP A 26 -21.36 -22.07 16.40
CA ASP A 26 -22.31 -21.39 17.30
C ASP A 26 -23.13 -20.31 16.58
N ILE A 27 -23.76 -20.69 15.45
CA ILE A 27 -24.60 -19.81 14.61
C ILE A 27 -26.00 -20.38 14.40
N THR A 28 -26.92 -19.51 14.01
CA THR A 28 -28.32 -19.83 13.70
C THR A 28 -28.58 -19.77 12.20
N GLU A 29 -29.77 -20.18 11.78
CA GLU A 29 -30.21 -20.09 10.38
C GLU A 29 -30.19 -18.63 9.86
N GLN A 30 -30.24 -17.62 10.73
CA GLN A 30 -30.20 -16.21 10.34
C GLN A 30 -28.85 -15.80 9.75
N GLU A 31 -27.77 -16.49 10.13
CA GLU A 31 -26.44 -16.29 9.59
C GLU A 31 -26.16 -17.13 8.33
N VAL A 32 -27.08 -18.02 7.93
CA VAL A 32 -26.88 -18.96 6.81
C VAL A 32 -27.47 -18.39 5.50
N PHE A 33 -26.64 -18.36 4.46
CA PHE A 33 -27.02 -17.87 3.14
C PHE A 33 -26.70 -18.93 2.09
N THR A 34 -27.74 -19.47 1.46
CA THR A 34 -27.59 -20.34 0.29
C THR A 34 -27.35 -19.51 -0.95
N LEU A 35 -26.25 -19.78 -1.64
CA LEU A 35 -25.84 -19.10 -2.87
C LEU A 35 -25.65 -20.13 -4.00
N PRO A 36 -25.83 -19.73 -5.27
CA PRO A 36 -25.48 -20.59 -6.39
C PRO A 36 -23.98 -20.90 -6.41
N SER A 37 -23.62 -22.15 -6.71
CA SER A 37 -22.23 -22.54 -6.93
C SER A 37 -21.62 -21.87 -8.19
N PRO A 38 -20.31 -21.57 -8.20
CA PRO A 38 -19.34 -21.77 -7.12
C PRO A 38 -19.39 -20.66 -6.06
N LEU A 39 -19.14 -21.02 -4.80
CA LEU A 39 -18.88 -20.07 -3.71
C LEU A 39 -17.54 -19.38 -3.90
N ASP A 40 -17.39 -18.21 -3.28
CA ASP A 40 -16.18 -17.36 -3.38
C ASP A 40 -15.72 -17.10 -4.82
N LEU A 41 -16.47 -16.24 -5.52
CA LEU A 41 -16.08 -15.77 -6.85
C LEU A 41 -14.77 -14.98 -6.88
N GLY A 42 -14.15 -14.70 -5.72
CA GLY A 42 -12.79 -14.19 -5.63
C GLY A 42 -11.78 -15.12 -6.31
N GLY A 43 -12.02 -16.43 -6.33
CA GLY A 43 -11.19 -17.40 -7.06
C GLY A 43 -11.13 -17.13 -8.58
N LEU A 44 -12.10 -16.43 -9.16
CA LEU A 44 -12.07 -16.07 -10.58
C LEU A 44 -10.93 -15.10 -10.93
N PHE A 45 -10.36 -14.39 -9.94
CA PHE A 45 -9.16 -13.59 -10.17
C PHE A 45 -7.96 -14.44 -10.62
N ASP A 46 -7.92 -15.74 -10.33
CA ASP A 46 -6.87 -16.62 -10.83
C ASP A 46 -7.02 -16.93 -12.33
N LEU A 47 -8.26 -16.97 -12.84
CA LEU A 47 -8.51 -17.05 -14.28
C LEU A 47 -8.02 -15.79 -15.01
N ALA A 48 -8.22 -14.62 -14.40
CA ALA A 48 -7.75 -13.34 -14.94
C ALA A 48 -6.22 -13.21 -14.96
N LYS A 49 -5.48 -14.06 -14.23
CA LYS A 49 -4.01 -14.10 -14.22
C LYS A 49 -3.42 -15.04 -15.27
N LEU A 50 -4.25 -15.83 -15.97
CA LEU A 50 -3.77 -16.76 -17.00
C LEU A 50 -3.07 -15.99 -18.13
N ASP A 51 -1.98 -16.54 -18.66
CA ASP A 51 -1.24 -15.92 -19.76
C ASP A 51 -2.01 -16.05 -21.09
N ARG A 52 -3.00 -15.18 -21.29
CA ARG A 52 -3.78 -15.05 -22.52
C ARG A 52 -3.85 -13.60 -22.96
N PRO A 53 -2.75 -13.06 -23.54
CA PRO A 53 -2.64 -11.63 -23.88
C PRO A 53 -3.79 -11.11 -24.77
N ALA A 54 -4.31 -11.96 -25.67
CA ALA A 54 -5.44 -11.60 -26.55
C ALA A 54 -6.76 -11.37 -25.80
N LEU A 55 -6.88 -11.83 -24.55
CA LEU A 55 -8.06 -11.66 -23.69
C LEU A 55 -7.84 -10.58 -22.61
N HIS A 56 -6.66 -9.96 -22.56
CA HIS A 56 -6.34 -8.92 -21.60
C HIS A 56 -6.51 -7.54 -22.22
N TYR A 57 -6.77 -6.54 -21.38
CA TYR A 57 -6.67 -5.15 -21.80
C TYR A 57 -5.24 -4.83 -22.25
N PRO A 58 -5.06 -3.90 -23.21
CA PRO A 58 -3.73 -3.41 -23.55
C PRO A 58 -3.00 -2.92 -22.30
N ASN A 59 -1.73 -3.30 -22.18
CA ASN A 59 -0.93 -2.84 -21.04
C ASN A 59 -0.77 -1.32 -21.10
N ASN A 60 -1.16 -0.62 -20.04
CA ASN A 60 -0.97 0.82 -19.93
C ASN A 60 0.33 1.08 -19.16
N VAL A 61 1.38 1.45 -19.88
CA VAL A 61 2.68 1.77 -19.28
C VAL A 61 2.66 3.24 -18.86
N PRO A 62 2.80 3.56 -17.55
CA PRO A 62 2.81 4.93 -17.09
C PRO A 62 4.01 5.70 -17.66
N THR A 63 3.83 6.98 -17.92
CA THR A 63 4.89 7.86 -18.44
C THR A 63 5.48 8.74 -17.35
N THR A 64 6.71 9.24 -17.53
CA THR A 64 7.24 10.28 -16.65
C THR A 64 6.60 11.62 -17.00
N ALA A 65 6.07 12.31 -15.99
CA ALA A 65 5.50 13.65 -16.13
C ALA A 65 6.48 14.59 -16.82
N VAL A 66 6.02 15.43 -17.75
CA VAL A 66 6.89 16.29 -18.56
C VAL A 66 7.77 17.19 -17.69
N ALA A 67 7.23 17.72 -16.59
CA ALA A 67 7.97 18.56 -15.65
C ALA A 67 9.08 17.82 -14.88
N LEU A 68 9.02 16.49 -14.82
CA LEU A 68 9.98 15.63 -14.14
C LEU A 68 10.91 14.89 -15.09
N LYS A 69 10.82 15.15 -16.41
CA LYS A 69 11.77 14.60 -17.37
C LYS A 69 13.13 15.28 -17.20
N PRO A 70 14.23 14.52 -17.30
CA PRO A 70 15.55 15.12 -17.35
C PRO A 70 15.70 16.04 -18.58
N ALA A 71 16.50 17.10 -18.45
CA ALA A 71 16.71 18.07 -19.52
C ALA A 71 17.52 17.50 -20.70
N GLU A 72 18.35 16.50 -20.42
CA GLU A 72 19.16 15.77 -21.40
C GLU A 72 18.91 14.27 -21.25
N ASP A 73 18.87 13.53 -22.38
CA ASP A 73 18.51 12.11 -22.46
C ASP A 73 19.39 11.15 -21.62
N ASN A 74 20.50 11.64 -21.05
CA ASN A 74 21.42 10.89 -20.18
C ASN A 74 21.63 11.53 -18.79
N SER A 75 20.85 12.54 -18.43
CA SER A 75 20.91 13.17 -17.10
C SER A 75 19.88 12.56 -16.14
N ARG A 76 20.15 12.62 -14.84
CA ARG A 76 19.13 12.32 -13.83
C ARG A 76 18.14 13.47 -13.76
N ALA A 77 16.86 13.17 -13.60
CA ALA A 77 15.86 14.17 -13.30
C ALA A 77 16.22 14.88 -11.99
N ASP A 78 16.06 16.20 -11.93
CA ASP A 78 16.27 17.00 -10.73
C ASP A 78 14.89 17.47 -10.23
N ILE A 79 14.31 16.69 -9.32
CA ILE A 79 12.93 16.90 -8.88
C ILE A 79 12.83 18.19 -8.06
N PHE A 80 13.84 18.48 -7.23
CA PHE A 80 13.86 19.71 -6.44
C PHE A 80 13.90 20.95 -7.32
N ARG A 81 14.72 20.95 -8.38
CA ARG A 81 14.73 22.05 -9.35
C ARG A 81 13.38 22.20 -10.06
N SER A 82 12.75 21.10 -10.46
CA SER A 82 11.44 21.15 -11.11
C SER A 82 10.36 21.72 -10.19
N ILE A 83 10.29 21.30 -8.93
CA ILE A 83 9.34 21.81 -7.94
C ILE A 83 9.63 23.28 -7.60
N ALA A 84 10.91 23.68 -7.57
CA ALA A 84 11.29 25.08 -7.32
C ALA A 84 10.86 26.02 -8.47
N GLN A 85 10.70 25.50 -9.69
CA GLN A 85 10.26 26.29 -10.84
C GLN A 85 8.74 26.48 -10.88
N GLN A 86 7.97 25.47 -10.52
CA GLN A 86 6.51 25.50 -10.53
C GLN A 86 5.89 24.34 -9.73
N ASP A 87 4.64 24.50 -9.31
CA ASP A 87 3.84 23.40 -8.78
C ASP A 87 3.64 22.30 -9.83
N ILE A 88 3.72 21.04 -9.40
CA ILE A 88 3.60 19.86 -10.27
C ILE A 88 2.41 19.02 -9.82
N LEU A 89 1.41 18.90 -10.68
CA LEU A 89 0.28 17.98 -10.50
C LEU A 89 0.58 16.66 -11.19
N LEU A 90 0.43 15.55 -10.46
CA LEU A 90 0.64 14.19 -10.98
C LEU A 90 -0.68 13.43 -11.04
N HIS A 91 -0.91 12.70 -12.15
CA HIS A 91 -2.13 11.94 -12.39
C HIS A 91 -1.84 10.44 -12.50
N HIS A 92 -1.89 9.75 -11.37
CA HIS A 92 -1.77 8.29 -11.33
C HIS A 92 -3.08 7.60 -11.75
N PRO A 93 -3.04 6.44 -12.43
CA PRO A 93 -1.85 5.64 -12.78
C PRO A 93 -1.24 5.98 -14.17
N TYR A 94 -1.55 7.14 -14.77
CA TYR A 94 -1.07 7.52 -16.11
C TYR A 94 0.38 8.04 -16.06
N GLU A 95 0.70 8.74 -14.99
CA GLU A 95 2.07 9.14 -14.66
C GLU A 95 2.68 8.18 -13.64
N SER A 96 3.97 7.91 -13.79
CA SER A 96 4.66 6.89 -13.01
C SER A 96 4.90 7.35 -11.57
N PHE A 97 4.46 6.55 -10.60
CA PHE A 97 4.78 6.75 -9.18
C PHE A 97 6.28 6.61 -8.91
N THR A 98 6.95 5.69 -9.62
CA THR A 98 8.39 5.43 -9.48
C THR A 98 9.23 6.64 -9.90
N THR A 99 8.93 7.25 -11.04
CA THR A 99 9.70 8.41 -11.54
C THR A 99 9.22 9.76 -10.98
N SER A 100 8.33 9.72 -10.00
CA SER A 100 7.82 10.92 -9.32
C SER A 100 7.98 10.83 -7.80
N VAL A 101 6.97 10.32 -7.09
CA VAL A 101 6.92 10.30 -5.62
C VAL A 101 8.04 9.45 -5.02
N GLN A 102 8.32 8.28 -5.59
CA GLN A 102 9.43 7.43 -5.11
C GLN A 102 10.78 8.12 -5.37
N ALA A 103 11.03 8.54 -6.61
CA ALA A 103 12.26 9.24 -6.97
C ALA A 103 12.49 10.53 -6.15
N PHE A 104 11.43 11.24 -5.75
CA PHE A 104 11.52 12.41 -4.87
C PHE A 104 12.12 12.04 -3.51
N LEU A 105 11.64 10.96 -2.88
CA LEU A 105 12.17 10.52 -1.59
C LEU A 105 13.57 9.93 -1.71
N GLU A 106 13.88 9.22 -2.80
CA GLU A 106 15.22 8.71 -3.06
C GLU A 106 16.24 9.86 -3.25
N GLN A 107 15.86 10.91 -3.98
CA GLN A 107 16.69 12.11 -4.12
C GLN A 107 16.84 12.85 -2.79
N ALA A 108 15.75 12.96 -2.02
CA ALA A 108 15.80 13.57 -0.70
C ALA A 108 16.72 12.80 0.26
N ALA A 109 16.72 11.47 0.19
CA ALA A 109 17.59 10.62 0.98
C ALA A 109 19.07 10.77 0.58
N ALA A 110 19.37 10.97 -0.71
CA ALA A 110 20.75 11.09 -1.21
C ALA A 110 21.34 12.51 -1.13
N ASP A 111 20.52 13.56 -1.17
CA ASP A 111 21.00 14.94 -1.24
C ASP A 111 21.63 15.39 0.10
N PRO A 112 22.90 15.85 0.13
CA PRO A 112 23.54 16.36 1.34
C PRO A 112 22.93 17.66 1.89
N HIS A 113 22.13 18.39 1.10
CA HIS A 113 21.48 19.64 1.53
C HIS A 113 20.13 19.40 2.23
N VAL A 114 19.57 18.20 2.15
CA VAL A 114 18.32 17.85 2.85
C VAL A 114 18.61 17.58 4.32
N LEU A 115 17.99 18.37 5.19
CA LEU A 115 18.20 18.30 6.65
C LEU A 115 17.25 17.32 7.34
N ALA A 116 16.02 17.21 6.82
CA ALA A 116 14.95 16.45 7.44
C ALA A 116 13.95 15.94 6.40
N ILE A 117 13.28 14.84 6.74
CA ILE A 117 12.16 14.27 5.97
C ILE A 117 11.03 13.92 6.95
N LYS A 118 9.81 14.37 6.68
CA LYS A 118 8.61 13.98 7.43
C LYS A 118 7.62 13.28 6.49
N GLN A 119 7.30 12.03 6.81
CA GLN A 119 6.45 11.19 5.96
C GLN A 119 5.26 10.63 6.73
N THR A 120 4.09 10.61 6.12
CA THR A 120 2.95 9.80 6.59
C THR A 120 2.94 8.44 5.89
N LEU A 121 2.86 7.37 6.65
CA LEU A 121 2.79 5.98 6.21
C LEU A 121 1.47 5.34 6.68
N TYR A 122 0.67 4.89 5.71
CA TYR A 122 -0.64 4.30 5.98
C TYR A 122 -0.65 2.78 5.73
N ARG A 123 -0.44 2.41 4.47
CA ARG A 123 -0.32 1.03 3.99
C ARG A 123 0.74 1.01 2.92
N THR A 124 1.77 0.23 3.14
CA THR A 124 2.70 -0.15 2.08
C THR A 124 2.50 -1.63 1.80
N SER A 125 2.82 -2.06 0.60
CA SER A 125 2.85 -3.48 0.23
C SER A 125 4.30 -3.96 0.30
N GLY A 126 4.58 -5.07 1.00
CA GLY A 126 5.88 -5.75 0.95
C GLY A 126 7.12 -4.88 1.24
N ASP A 127 8.27 -5.25 0.68
CA ASP A 127 9.49 -4.44 0.71
C ASP A 127 9.28 -3.14 -0.07
N SER A 128 8.97 -2.06 0.65
CA SER A 128 8.61 -0.78 0.06
C SER A 128 9.86 0.07 -0.19
N PRO A 129 10.13 0.51 -1.44
CA PRO A 129 11.22 1.43 -1.73
C PRO A 129 11.15 2.74 -0.94
N ILE A 130 9.94 3.15 -0.54
CA ILE A 130 9.71 4.33 0.30
C ILE A 130 10.30 4.12 1.70
N VAL A 131 10.11 2.93 2.29
CA VAL A 131 10.66 2.61 3.62
C VAL A 131 12.18 2.56 3.55
N GLU A 132 12.75 1.95 2.51
CA GLU A 132 14.21 1.88 2.32
C GLU A 132 14.81 3.29 2.14
N ALA A 133 14.20 4.16 1.33
CA ALA A 133 14.69 5.55 1.18
C ALA A 133 14.68 6.34 2.50
N LEU A 134 13.68 6.12 3.36
CA LEU A 134 13.64 6.75 4.70
C LEU A 134 14.72 6.19 5.64
N ILE A 135 15.03 4.91 5.53
CA ILE A 135 16.15 4.26 6.25
C ILE A 135 17.47 4.88 5.79
N ASP A 136 17.72 4.91 4.47
CA ASP A 136 18.93 5.50 3.88
C ASP A 136 19.11 6.96 4.32
N ALA A 137 18.03 7.74 4.35
CA ALA A 137 18.05 9.12 4.82
C ALA A 137 18.48 9.24 6.30
N ALA A 138 17.95 8.38 7.17
CA ALA A 138 18.28 8.37 8.59
C ALA A 138 19.74 7.92 8.82
N GLU A 139 20.19 6.90 8.10
CA GLU A 139 21.58 6.42 8.14
C GLU A 139 22.56 7.48 7.61
N ALA A 140 22.14 8.30 6.65
CA ALA A 140 22.88 9.46 6.18
C ALA A 140 22.87 10.65 7.16
N GLY A 141 22.27 10.51 8.35
CA GLY A 141 22.25 11.50 9.41
C GLY A 141 21.16 12.57 9.30
N LYS A 142 20.18 12.38 8.42
CA LYS A 142 19.05 13.31 8.27
C LYS A 142 18.02 13.10 9.37
N GLN A 143 17.30 14.15 9.76
CA GLN A 143 16.20 14.02 10.70
C GLN A 143 14.95 13.44 10.03
N VAL A 144 14.72 12.14 10.20
CA VAL A 144 13.56 11.47 9.59
C VAL A 144 12.46 11.27 10.65
N LEU A 145 11.24 11.71 10.33
CA LEU A 145 10.03 11.45 11.11
C LEU A 145 9.02 10.70 10.25
N ALA A 146 8.51 9.58 10.76
CA ALA A 146 7.49 8.79 10.06
C ALA A 146 6.25 8.64 10.94
N LEU A 147 5.11 9.14 10.48
CA LEU A 147 3.82 8.88 11.12
C LEU A 147 3.25 7.57 10.57
N VAL A 148 3.11 6.55 11.42
CA VAL A 148 2.61 5.21 11.02
C VAL A 148 1.21 4.98 11.59
N GLU A 149 0.24 4.76 10.72
CA GLU A 149 -1.12 4.38 11.10
C GLU A 149 -1.22 2.85 11.31
N ILE A 150 -1.20 2.38 12.57
CA ILE A 150 -1.27 0.94 12.87
C ILE A 150 -2.66 0.38 12.57
N LYS A 151 -3.74 1.14 12.80
CA LYS A 151 -5.13 0.62 12.70
C LYS A 151 -5.67 0.50 11.27
N ALA A 152 -4.79 0.39 10.28
CA ALA A 152 -5.19 0.07 8.92
C ALA A 152 -5.66 -1.40 8.88
N ARG A 153 -6.97 -1.62 8.68
CA ARG A 153 -7.59 -2.96 8.67
C ARG A 153 -6.80 -3.91 7.76
N PHE A 154 -6.49 -5.12 8.26
CA PHE A 154 -5.83 -6.24 7.56
C PHE A 154 -4.30 -6.22 7.38
N ASP A 155 -3.59 -5.13 7.75
CA ASP A 155 -2.12 -5.01 7.54
C ASP A 155 -1.31 -4.75 8.82
N GLU A 156 -1.90 -4.96 10.00
CA GLU A 156 -1.33 -4.54 11.29
C GLU A 156 0.08 -5.12 11.56
N GLN A 157 0.30 -6.39 11.24
CA GLN A 157 1.61 -7.04 11.43
C GLN A 157 2.71 -6.47 10.52
N ALA A 158 2.37 -6.11 9.28
CA ALA A 158 3.31 -5.53 8.33
C ALA A 158 3.70 -4.12 8.77
N ASN A 159 2.73 -3.30 9.18
CA ASN A 159 2.97 -1.95 9.70
C ASN A 159 3.84 -1.96 10.96
N ILE A 160 3.63 -2.90 11.88
CA ILE A 160 4.49 -3.07 13.07
C ILE A 160 5.92 -3.45 12.67
N THR A 161 6.09 -4.29 11.65
CA THR A 161 7.41 -4.74 11.20
C THR A 161 8.21 -3.59 10.58
N TRP A 162 7.60 -2.76 9.73
CA TRP A 162 8.27 -1.59 9.17
C TRP A 162 8.57 -0.52 10.22
N ALA A 163 7.64 -0.28 11.15
CA ALA A 163 7.87 0.66 12.24
C ALA A 163 9.13 0.28 13.04
N ARG A 164 9.30 -1.01 13.36
CA ARG A 164 10.52 -1.52 14.02
C ARG A 164 11.78 -1.38 13.16
N LYS A 165 11.70 -1.62 11.85
CA LYS A 165 12.84 -1.41 10.92
C LYS A 165 13.26 0.07 10.91
N LEU A 166 12.29 0.98 10.78
CA LEU A 166 12.51 2.43 10.76
C LEU A 166 13.11 2.92 12.09
N GLU A 167 12.54 2.50 13.23
CA GLU A 167 13.07 2.84 14.57
C GLU A 167 14.53 2.39 14.72
N LYS A 168 14.86 1.17 14.26
CA LYS A 168 16.22 0.63 14.33
C LYS A 168 17.22 1.44 13.48
N ALA A 169 16.78 2.01 12.37
CA ALA A 169 17.59 2.87 11.50
C ALA A 169 17.73 4.31 12.02
N GLY A 170 17.06 4.67 13.13
CA GLY A 170 17.12 6.01 13.71
C GLY A 170 16.01 6.95 13.25
N VAL A 171 14.99 6.45 12.55
CA VAL A 171 13.79 7.23 12.19
C VAL A 171 12.93 7.43 13.44
N HIS A 172 12.47 8.66 13.65
CA HIS A 172 11.51 8.98 14.71
C HIS A 172 10.09 8.56 14.27
N VAL A 173 9.69 7.36 14.69
CA VAL A 173 8.37 6.82 14.38
C VAL A 173 7.33 7.33 15.38
N VAL A 174 6.25 7.91 14.85
CA VAL A 174 5.10 8.38 15.62
C VAL A 174 3.88 7.57 15.21
N TYR A 175 3.20 6.95 16.16
CA TYR A 175 1.97 6.21 15.89
C TYR A 175 0.77 7.15 15.93
N GLY A 176 -0.25 6.86 15.11
CA GLY A 176 -1.50 7.65 15.05
C GLY A 176 -2.17 7.83 16.42
N VAL A 177 -2.91 8.93 16.59
CA VAL A 177 -3.59 9.28 17.85
C VAL A 177 -4.76 8.32 18.11
N ALA A 178 -4.85 7.80 19.34
CA ALA A 178 -5.94 6.91 19.73
C ALA A 178 -7.31 7.55 19.49
N GLY A 179 -8.17 6.84 18.75
CA GLY A 179 -9.52 7.31 18.41
C GLY A 179 -9.59 8.20 17.16
N LEU A 180 -8.45 8.58 16.58
CA LEU A 180 -8.37 9.30 15.31
C LEU A 180 -7.67 8.45 14.26
N LYS A 181 -7.97 8.71 12.98
CA LYS A 181 -7.31 8.06 11.86
C LYS A 181 -6.60 9.11 11.02
N THR A 182 -5.32 8.89 10.73
CA THR A 182 -4.57 9.75 9.82
C THR A 182 -4.70 9.21 8.40
N HIS A 183 -5.47 9.90 7.56
CA HIS A 183 -5.67 9.52 6.16
C HIS A 183 -4.93 10.43 5.16
N CYS A 184 -4.27 11.49 5.61
CA CYS A 184 -3.44 12.30 4.71
C CYS A 184 -2.24 11.48 4.20
N LYS A 185 -1.80 11.78 2.97
CA LYS A 185 -0.59 11.24 2.35
C LYS A 185 0.29 12.43 2.03
N LEU A 186 1.26 12.69 2.89
CA LEU A 186 2.12 13.86 2.84
C LEU A 186 3.58 13.45 3.02
N ALA A 187 4.43 14.13 2.29
CA ALA A 187 5.88 14.13 2.38
C ALA A 187 6.34 15.59 2.53
N LEU A 188 7.28 15.86 3.42
CA LEU A 188 7.88 17.17 3.64
C LEU A 188 9.39 17.04 3.85
#